data_AF-A0A964TFH8-F1
#
_entry.id   AF-A0A964TFH8-F1
#
_cell.length_a   1.000
_cell.length_b   1.000
_cell.length_c   1.000
_cell.angle_alpha   90.00
_cell.angle_beta   90.00
_cell.angle_gamma   90.00
#
_symmetry.space_group_name_H-M   'P 1'
#
loop_
_entity.id
_entity.type
_entity.pdbx_description
1 polymer ?
#
loop_
_entity_poly.entity_id
_entity_poly.type
_entity_poly.pdbx_seq_one_letter_code
_entity_poly.pdbx_strand_id
1 'polypeptide(L)'
;MVRTGPPVVQSGAAVRPVARGVFVPPARWDGHREGEDWTIAAMEAMDRTRHDLRDIVPADIDAWCPGYEDQPPHWRAAFWVATISALARYESTWNPRAVGGGGAWHGLLQIAPATARAYGCEASTGAALQDGPANVACAVRIMSRTVARDGVIAAGGRGIAADWGPMARSGPRDAIRAWVREQPFCERITAVAEALRPLARPHGTSPALVLAALEPRGRR
;
A
#
# COMPACT_ATOMS: atom_id res chain seq x y z
N MET A 1 -5.77 -10.11 -40.72
CA MET A 1 -6.05 -9.33 -39.49
C MET A 1 -7.54 -9.48 -39.18
N VAL A 2 -7.90 -10.28 -38.18
CA VAL A 2 -9.30 -10.42 -37.76
C VAL A 2 -9.62 -9.26 -36.82
N ARG A 3 -10.49 -8.35 -37.26
CA ARG A 3 -11.06 -7.32 -36.38
C ARG A 3 -12.08 -8.00 -35.46
N THR A 4 -11.70 -8.25 -34.21
CA THR A 4 -12.64 -8.56 -33.15
C THR A 4 -13.54 -7.35 -32.93
N GLY A 5 -14.84 -7.51 -33.17
CA GLY A 5 -15.85 -6.52 -32.80
C GLY A 5 -15.90 -6.34 -31.28
N PRO A 6 -16.52 -5.25 -30.78
CA PRO A 6 -16.68 -5.04 -29.34
C PRO A 6 -17.41 -6.24 -28.71
N PRO A 7 -17.05 -6.64 -27.49
CA PRO A 7 -17.70 -7.78 -26.83
C PRO A 7 -19.20 -7.50 -26.70
N VAL A 8 -20.02 -8.49 -27.07
CA VAL A 8 -21.46 -8.44 -26.86
C VAL A 8 -21.70 -8.38 -25.35
N VAL A 9 -22.25 -7.26 -24.88
CA VAL A 9 -22.66 -7.12 -23.48
C VAL A 9 -23.82 -8.06 -23.24
N GLN A 10 -23.64 -9.08 -22.39
CA GLN A 10 -24.76 -9.92 -21.95
C GLN A 10 -25.76 -9.06 -21.17
N SER A 11 -26.91 -8.81 -21.77
CA SER A 11 -28.08 -8.20 -21.15
C SER A 11 -29.01 -9.29 -20.62
N GLY A 12 -29.60 -9.07 -19.43
CA GLY A 12 -30.57 -10.00 -18.82
C GLY A 12 -30.12 -10.71 -17.54
N ALA A 13 -28.93 -10.42 -16.99
CA ALA A 13 -28.58 -10.90 -15.65
C ALA A 13 -29.52 -10.26 -14.60
N ALA A 14 -30.20 -11.09 -13.81
CA ALA A 14 -31.10 -10.65 -12.73
C ALA A 14 -30.37 -9.88 -11.62
N VAL A 15 -29.05 -10.04 -11.51
CA VAL A 15 -28.18 -9.34 -10.58
C VAL A 15 -27.03 -8.72 -11.36
N ARG A 16 -26.92 -7.39 -11.31
CA ARG A 16 -25.75 -6.67 -11.86
C ARG A 16 -24.61 -6.68 -10.82
N PRO A 17 -23.35 -6.92 -11.22
CA PRO A 17 -22.22 -6.70 -10.33
C PRO A 17 -22.21 -5.24 -9.88
N VAL A 18 -22.27 -5.02 -8.57
CA VAL A 18 -22.00 -3.69 -8.00
C VAL A 18 -20.49 -3.47 -8.09
N ALA A 19 -20.08 -2.33 -8.63
CA ALA A 19 -18.67 -1.94 -8.62
C ALA A 19 -18.20 -1.92 -7.16
N ARG A 20 -17.15 -2.69 -6.85
CA ARG A 20 -16.56 -2.63 -5.51
C ARG A 20 -15.97 -1.23 -5.33
N GLY A 21 -16.22 -0.63 -4.16
CA GLY A 21 -15.55 0.61 -3.78
C GLY A 21 -14.03 0.44 -3.79
N VAL A 22 -13.31 1.57 -3.83
CA VAL A 22 -11.85 1.58 -3.69
C VAL A 22 -11.50 0.92 -2.35
N PHE A 23 -10.54 0.00 -2.37
CA PHE A 23 -10.03 -0.60 -1.13
C PHE A 23 -9.22 0.44 -0.38
N VAL A 24 -9.71 0.85 0.80
CA VAL A 24 -9.01 1.75 1.73
C VAL A 24 -8.65 0.93 2.98
N PRO A 25 -7.36 0.62 3.19
CA PRO A 25 -6.93 -0.14 4.36
C PRO A 25 -7.02 0.69 5.65
N PRO A 26 -7.11 0.03 6.83
CA PRO A 26 -7.03 0.71 8.11
C PRO A 26 -5.73 1.52 8.22
N ALA A 27 -5.85 2.78 8.63
CA ALA A 27 -4.73 3.67 8.85
C ALA A 27 -4.89 4.41 10.18
N ARG A 28 -3.76 4.77 10.80
CA ARG A 28 -3.78 5.38 12.13
C ARG A 28 -4.38 6.79 12.15
N TRP A 29 -4.53 7.39 10.97
CA TRP A 29 -5.13 8.70 10.76
C TRP A 29 -6.61 8.66 10.37
N ASP A 30 -7.29 7.49 10.39
CA ASP A 30 -8.68 7.37 9.93
C ASP A 30 -9.68 8.26 10.70
N GLY A 31 -9.31 8.73 11.89
CA GLY A 31 -10.09 9.74 12.63
C GLY A 31 -9.99 11.17 12.07
N HIS A 32 -9.11 11.42 11.10
CA HIS A 32 -8.94 12.72 10.45
C HIS A 32 -9.80 12.81 9.19
N ARG A 33 -10.39 13.99 8.96
CA ARG A 33 -11.27 14.24 7.80
C ARG A 33 -10.58 13.94 6.47
N GLU A 34 -9.29 14.26 6.35
CA GLU A 34 -8.48 14.05 5.15
C GLU A 34 -7.76 12.67 5.13
N GLY A 35 -8.00 11.80 6.11
CA GLY A 35 -7.27 10.54 6.28
C GLY A 35 -7.43 9.59 5.09
N GLU A 36 -8.63 9.50 4.51
CA GLU A 36 -8.88 8.67 3.33
C GLU A 36 -8.05 9.13 2.11
N ASP A 37 -7.96 10.45 1.87
CA ASP A 37 -7.16 11.02 0.80
C ASP A 37 -5.67 10.71 0.97
N TRP A 38 -5.18 10.72 2.21
CA TRP A 38 -3.79 10.37 2.52
C TRP A 38 -3.52 8.88 2.27
N THR A 39 -4.47 8.01 2.60
CA THR A 39 -4.38 6.57 2.31
C THR A 39 -4.35 6.31 0.80
N ILE A 40 -5.25 6.95 0.04
CA ILE A 40 -5.30 6.82 -1.43
C ILE A 40 -3.98 7.32 -2.03
N ALA A 41 -3.50 8.49 -1.61
CA ALA A 41 -2.24 9.06 -2.09
C ALA A 41 -1.04 8.16 -1.84
N ALA A 42 -0.99 7.48 -0.68
CA ALA A 42 0.06 6.51 -0.38
C ALA A 42 0.03 5.32 -1.34
N MET A 43 -1.15 4.73 -1.56
CA MET A 43 -1.31 3.57 -2.44
C MET A 43 -0.96 3.91 -3.89
N GLU A 44 -1.47 5.02 -4.41
CA GLU A 44 -1.14 5.47 -5.76
C GLU A 44 0.35 5.82 -5.92
N ALA A 45 0.98 6.36 -4.87
CA ALA A 45 2.40 6.66 -4.90
C ALA A 45 3.22 5.36 -5.02
N MET A 46 2.81 4.26 -4.38
CA MET A 46 3.50 2.96 -4.54
C MET A 46 3.49 2.51 -6.00
N ASP A 47 2.34 2.62 -6.68
CA ASP A 47 2.18 2.29 -8.11
C ASP A 47 3.10 3.12 -9.03
N ARG A 48 3.44 4.35 -8.62
CA ARG A 48 4.23 5.30 -9.44
C ARG A 48 5.73 5.31 -9.12
N THR A 49 6.15 4.66 -8.03
CA THR A 49 7.56 4.64 -7.63
C THR A 49 8.38 3.62 -8.43
N ARG A 50 9.68 3.88 -8.59
CA ARG A 50 10.59 2.97 -9.30
C ARG A 50 10.70 1.59 -8.61
N HIS A 51 10.73 1.59 -7.28
CA HIS A 51 10.78 0.37 -6.48
C HIS A 51 9.47 0.26 -5.72
N ASP A 52 8.56 -0.57 -6.22
CA ASP A 52 7.29 -0.76 -5.55
C ASP A 52 7.53 -1.40 -4.17
N LEU A 53 7.13 -0.69 -3.12
CA LEU A 53 7.26 -1.16 -1.74
C LEU A 53 6.55 -2.50 -1.53
N ARG A 54 5.47 -2.77 -2.27
CA ARG A 54 4.68 -3.99 -2.20
C ARG A 54 5.44 -5.21 -2.72
N ASP A 55 6.48 -5.02 -3.51
CA ASP A 55 7.27 -6.12 -4.08
C ASP A 55 8.49 -6.48 -3.22
N ILE A 56 8.80 -5.66 -2.21
CA ILE A 56 9.95 -5.85 -1.34
C ILE A 56 9.54 -6.69 -0.13
N VAL A 57 10.33 -7.71 0.20
CA VAL A 57 10.27 -8.46 1.45
C VAL A 57 11.48 -8.04 2.31
N PRO A 58 11.29 -7.13 3.29
CA PRO A 58 12.38 -6.71 4.18
C PRO A 58 12.85 -7.84 5.08
N ALA A 59 14.15 -7.90 5.40
CA ALA A 59 14.73 -8.94 6.26
C ALA A 59 14.19 -8.94 7.70
N ASP A 60 13.65 -7.80 8.17
CA ASP A 60 13.01 -7.65 9.47
C ASP A 60 11.47 -7.80 9.42
N ILE A 61 10.91 -8.25 8.29
CA ILE A 61 9.45 -8.30 8.10
C ILE A 61 8.74 -9.18 9.13
N ASP A 62 9.32 -10.31 9.53
CA ASP A 62 8.69 -11.19 10.54
C ASP A 62 8.51 -10.51 11.90
N ALA A 63 9.40 -9.58 12.25
CA ALA A 63 9.27 -8.79 13.47
C ALA A 63 8.15 -7.75 13.33
N TRP A 64 7.92 -7.25 12.12
CA TRP A 64 6.93 -6.21 11.83
C TRP A 64 5.53 -6.74 11.52
N CYS A 65 5.43 -7.73 10.64
CA CYS A 65 4.20 -8.21 10.04
C CYS A 65 4.36 -9.66 9.54
N PRO A 66 4.16 -10.68 10.39
CA PRO A 66 4.45 -12.09 10.08
C PRO A 66 3.67 -12.69 8.89
N GLY A 67 2.52 -12.11 8.54
CA GLY A 67 1.72 -12.52 7.40
C GLY A 67 2.07 -11.83 6.09
N TYR A 68 2.93 -10.80 6.09
CA TYR A 68 3.13 -9.90 4.95
C TYR A 68 3.53 -10.59 3.64
N GLU A 69 4.33 -11.65 3.71
CA GLU A 69 4.81 -12.36 2.51
C GLU A 69 3.68 -13.11 1.80
N ASP A 70 2.72 -13.64 2.56
CA ASP A 70 1.59 -14.41 2.04
C ASP A 70 0.44 -13.52 1.54
N GLN A 71 0.48 -12.21 1.85
CA GLN A 71 -0.59 -11.29 1.52
C GLN A 71 -0.58 -10.87 0.04
N PRO A 72 -1.76 -10.72 -0.60
CA PRO A 72 -1.86 -10.14 -1.94
C PRO A 72 -1.43 -8.65 -1.95
N PRO A 73 -1.11 -8.08 -3.14
CA PRO A 73 -0.53 -6.74 -3.25
C PRO A 73 -1.29 -5.63 -2.52
N HIS A 74 -2.63 -5.66 -2.50
CA HIS A 74 -3.42 -4.63 -1.80
C HIS A 74 -3.25 -4.69 -0.28
N TRP A 75 -3.08 -5.88 0.30
CA TRP A 75 -2.80 -6.04 1.74
C TRP A 75 -1.34 -5.75 2.08
N ARG A 76 -0.40 -5.97 1.14
CA ARG A 76 0.98 -5.47 1.28
C ARG A 76 1.03 -3.94 1.25
N ALA A 77 0.22 -3.30 0.40
CA ALA A 77 0.05 -1.84 0.40
C ALA A 77 -0.49 -1.34 1.75
N ALA A 78 -1.48 -2.04 2.31
CA ALA A 78 -2.06 -1.74 3.61
C ALA A 78 -1.01 -1.68 4.74
N PHE A 79 -0.05 -2.60 4.75
CA PHE A 79 1.07 -2.59 5.69
C PHE A 79 1.90 -1.30 5.60
N TRP A 80 2.22 -0.85 4.39
CA TRP A 80 2.99 0.38 4.20
C TRP A 80 2.18 1.63 4.57
N VAL A 81 0.88 1.68 4.22
CA VAL A 81 -0.03 2.75 4.65
C VAL A 81 -0.10 2.83 6.18
N ALA A 82 -0.26 1.69 6.85
CA ALA A 82 -0.30 1.61 8.30
C ALA A 82 1.02 2.10 8.92
N THR A 83 2.16 1.70 8.36
CA THR A 83 3.47 2.16 8.83
C THR A 83 3.64 3.68 8.68
N ILE A 84 3.27 4.23 7.53
CA ILE A 84 3.35 5.68 7.24
C ILE A 84 2.41 6.47 8.15
N SER A 85 1.17 6.03 8.30
CA SER A 85 0.18 6.70 9.16
C SER A 85 0.57 6.65 10.64
N ALA A 86 1.16 5.55 11.10
CA ALA A 86 1.70 5.44 12.45
C ALA A 86 2.92 6.33 12.65
N LEU A 87 3.80 6.46 11.66
CA LEU A 87 4.95 7.36 11.69
C LEU A 87 4.53 8.83 11.72
N ALA A 88 3.55 9.23 10.90
CA ALA A 88 3.03 10.60 10.85
C ALA A 88 2.53 11.11 12.22
N ARG A 89 2.06 10.21 13.09
CA ARG A 89 1.75 10.55 14.49
C ARG A 89 2.96 11.10 15.24
N TYR A 90 4.11 10.46 15.10
CA TYR A 90 5.34 10.84 15.80
C TYR A 90 6.05 12.03 15.15
N GLU A 91 5.84 12.25 13.86
CA GLU A 91 6.42 13.38 13.13
C GLU A 91 5.63 14.67 13.31
N SER A 92 4.30 14.62 13.22
CA SER A 92 3.47 15.83 13.18
C SER A 92 2.17 15.74 13.99
N THR A 93 1.89 14.59 14.62
CA THR A 93 0.55 14.30 15.19
C THR A 93 -0.54 14.46 14.12
N TRP A 94 -0.26 13.97 12.90
CA TRP A 94 -1.15 14.05 11.73
C TRP A 94 -1.55 15.47 11.33
N ASN A 95 -0.68 16.46 11.57
CA ASN A 95 -0.92 17.84 11.17
C ASN A 95 -0.25 18.11 9.80
N PRO A 96 -1.01 18.23 8.69
CA PRO A 96 -0.44 18.49 7.38
C PRO A 96 0.17 19.91 7.26
N ARG A 97 -0.16 20.83 8.17
CA ARG A 97 0.40 22.19 8.20
C ARG A 97 1.59 22.32 9.16
N ALA A 98 2.06 21.23 9.75
CA ALA A 98 3.17 21.26 10.69
C ALA A 98 4.46 21.79 10.03
N VAL A 99 5.17 22.65 10.75
CA VAL A 99 6.49 23.16 10.37
C VAL A 99 7.44 22.97 11.55
N GLY A 100 8.43 22.09 11.39
CA GLY A 100 9.39 21.74 12.43
C GLY A 100 10.76 22.38 12.22
N GLY A 101 11.62 22.29 13.25
CA GLY A 101 13.03 22.66 13.16
C GLY A 101 13.32 24.11 12.80
N GLY A 102 12.45 25.04 13.22
CA GLY A 102 12.58 26.45 12.85
C GLY A 102 12.31 26.75 11.37
N GLY A 103 11.55 25.90 10.68
CA GLY A 103 11.21 26.08 9.26
C GLY A 103 11.88 25.09 8.30
N ALA A 104 12.58 24.08 8.82
CA ALA A 104 13.35 23.14 8.00
C ALA A 104 12.52 21.98 7.45
N TRP A 105 11.49 21.54 8.18
CA TRP A 105 10.71 20.34 7.89
C TRP A 105 9.22 20.64 7.83
N HIS A 106 8.49 19.99 6.91
CA HIS A 106 7.10 20.34 6.62
C HIS A 106 6.18 19.12 6.51
N GLY A 107 4.94 19.34 6.93
CA GLY A 107 3.81 18.45 6.70
C GLY A 107 3.80 17.20 7.57
N LEU A 108 2.99 16.23 7.13
CA LEU A 108 2.65 15.02 7.88
C LEU A 108 3.89 14.22 8.32
N LEU A 109 4.86 14.09 7.42
CA LEU A 109 6.08 13.30 7.60
C LEU A 109 7.35 14.16 7.74
N GLN A 110 7.19 15.45 8.05
CA GLN A 110 8.30 16.38 8.35
C GLN A 110 9.45 16.31 7.34
N ILE A 111 9.12 16.46 6.05
CA ILE A 111 10.09 16.36 4.96
C ILE A 111 10.71 17.74 4.72
N ALA A 112 12.04 17.78 4.52
CA ALA A 112 12.74 18.99 4.13
C ALA A 112 12.64 19.22 2.61
N PRO A 113 12.49 20.48 2.11
CA PRO A 113 12.43 20.75 0.68
C PRO A 113 13.67 20.28 -0.09
N ALA A 114 14.84 20.35 0.52
CA ALA A 114 16.08 19.85 -0.08
C ALA A 114 16.07 18.33 -0.26
N THR A 115 15.61 17.58 0.74
CA THR A 115 15.42 16.13 0.65
C THR A 115 14.41 15.78 -0.44
N ALA A 116 13.25 16.45 -0.46
CA ALA A 116 12.24 16.23 -1.48
C ALA A 116 12.79 16.40 -2.91
N ARG A 117 13.60 17.44 -3.15
CA ARG A 117 14.29 17.64 -4.44
C ARG A 117 15.31 16.54 -4.74
N ALA A 118 16.11 16.13 -3.76
CA ALA A 118 17.12 15.09 -3.92
C ALA A 118 16.52 13.72 -4.29
N TYR A 119 15.30 13.45 -3.82
CA TYR A 119 14.54 12.26 -4.20
C TYR A 119 13.65 12.47 -5.44
N GLY A 120 13.53 13.69 -5.95
CA GLY A 120 12.72 14.01 -7.13
C GLY A 120 11.22 13.96 -6.87
N CYS A 121 10.77 14.39 -5.68
CA CYS A 121 9.35 14.56 -5.37
C CYS A 121 8.76 15.74 -6.14
N GLU A 122 7.47 15.64 -6.48
CA GLU A 122 6.71 16.75 -7.09
C GLU A 122 6.58 17.93 -6.12
N ALA A 123 6.13 17.65 -4.88
CA ALA A 123 6.18 18.63 -3.80
C ALA A 123 7.64 18.86 -3.35
N SER A 124 8.20 20.01 -3.74
CA SER A 124 9.63 20.33 -3.56
C SER A 124 9.87 21.65 -2.81
N THR A 125 8.82 22.28 -2.30
CA THR A 125 8.85 23.51 -1.49
C THR A 125 8.15 23.27 -0.15
N GLY A 126 8.46 24.08 0.86
CA GLY A 126 7.81 23.94 2.17
C GLY A 126 6.30 24.17 2.14
N ALA A 127 5.80 25.02 1.24
CA ALA A 127 4.36 25.22 1.03
C ALA A 127 3.71 24.01 0.36
N ALA A 128 4.35 23.44 -0.67
CA ALA A 128 3.84 22.24 -1.35
C ALA A 128 3.87 21.01 -0.43
N LEU A 129 4.87 20.90 0.45
CA LEU A 129 4.96 19.81 1.42
C LEU A 129 3.96 19.92 2.57
N GLN A 130 3.21 21.02 2.69
CA GLN A 130 2.08 21.13 3.61
C GLN A 130 0.75 20.66 2.98
N ASP A 131 0.77 20.22 1.72
CA ASP A 131 -0.31 19.43 1.14
C ASP A 131 -0.16 17.97 1.61
N GLY A 132 -1.19 17.43 2.28
CA GLY A 132 -1.14 16.10 2.90
C GLY A 132 -0.86 14.98 1.88
N PRO A 133 -1.69 14.82 0.83
CA PRO A 133 -1.46 13.87 -0.24
C PRO A 133 -0.06 13.96 -0.87
N ALA A 134 0.40 15.17 -1.21
CA ALA A 134 1.71 15.35 -1.84
C ALA A 134 2.88 15.04 -0.88
N ASN A 135 2.72 15.35 0.42
CA ASN A 135 3.69 14.99 1.46
C ASN A 135 3.80 13.47 1.61
N VAL A 136 2.66 12.76 1.67
CA VAL A 136 2.60 11.29 1.76
C VAL A 136 3.19 10.64 0.51
N ALA A 137 2.86 11.14 -0.69
CA ALA A 137 3.44 10.64 -1.92
C ALA A 137 4.97 10.81 -1.96
N CYS A 138 5.49 11.93 -1.46
CA CYS A 138 6.94 12.12 -1.33
C CYS A 138 7.56 11.17 -0.31
N ALA A 139 6.89 10.93 0.83
CA ALA A 139 7.34 9.96 1.83
C ALA A 139 7.46 8.55 1.24
N VAL A 140 6.42 8.08 0.53
CA VAL A 140 6.44 6.78 -0.16
C VAL A 140 7.62 6.68 -1.13
N ARG A 141 7.89 7.75 -1.89
CA ARG A 141 9.03 7.78 -2.83
C ARG A 141 10.39 7.69 -2.15
N ILE A 142 10.57 8.37 -1.02
CA ILE A 142 11.79 8.27 -0.21
C ILE A 142 11.94 6.85 0.35
N MET A 143 10.89 6.31 0.99
CA MET A 143 10.88 4.97 1.59
C MET A 143 11.11 3.87 0.54
N SER A 144 10.48 3.98 -0.63
CA SER A 144 10.67 3.10 -1.79
C SER A 144 12.16 2.93 -2.11
N ARG A 145 12.91 4.04 -2.14
CA ARG A 145 14.34 4.02 -2.44
C ARG A 145 15.18 3.48 -1.27
N THR A 146 14.90 3.90 -0.03
CA THR A 146 15.72 3.49 1.12
C THR A 146 15.50 2.05 1.53
N VAL A 147 14.26 1.57 1.55
CA VAL A 147 13.92 0.17 1.84
C VAL A 147 14.47 -0.74 0.75
N ALA A 148 14.34 -0.38 -0.53
CA ALA A 148 14.93 -1.17 -1.62
C ALA A 148 16.47 -1.21 -1.54
N ARG A 149 17.11 -0.10 -1.19
CA ARG A 149 18.57 -0.02 -1.01
C ARG A 149 19.05 -0.88 0.17
N ASP A 150 18.31 -0.86 1.27
CA ASP A 150 18.80 -1.36 2.55
C ASP A 150 18.27 -2.75 2.94
N GLY A 151 17.17 -3.20 2.31
CA GLY A 151 16.55 -4.49 2.56
C GLY A 151 15.90 -4.64 3.94
N VAL A 152 15.64 -3.54 4.65
CA VAL A 152 15.01 -3.53 5.98
C VAL A 152 13.97 -2.41 6.07
N ILE A 153 12.97 -2.58 6.93
CA ILE A 153 12.02 -1.53 7.30
C ILE A 153 12.73 -0.50 8.17
N ALA A 154 13.37 -0.92 9.26
CA ALA A 154 14.17 -0.03 10.11
C ALA A 154 15.15 -0.80 11.01
N ALA A 155 16.44 -0.77 10.66
CA ALA A 155 17.49 -1.35 11.49
C ALA A 155 18.83 -0.61 11.33
N GLY A 156 19.45 -0.19 12.44
CA GLY A 156 20.77 0.44 12.43
C GLY A 156 20.86 1.72 11.58
N GLY A 157 19.82 2.56 11.58
CA GLY A 157 19.77 3.78 10.76
C GLY A 157 19.48 3.54 9.28
N ARG A 158 19.08 2.33 8.89
CA ARG A 158 18.74 1.95 7.51
C ARG A 158 17.24 1.77 7.31
N GLY A 159 16.80 1.70 6.06
CA GLY A 159 15.39 1.64 5.66
C GLY A 159 14.73 2.99 5.87
N ILE A 160 13.55 3.00 6.48
CA ILE A 160 12.85 4.23 6.89
C ILE A 160 13.69 5.02 7.92
N ALA A 161 14.50 4.35 8.75
CA ALA A 161 15.34 5.04 9.73
C ALA A 161 16.46 5.91 9.12
N ALA A 162 16.70 5.83 7.81
CA ALA A 162 17.67 6.66 7.12
C ALA A 162 17.25 8.14 7.03
N ASP A 163 15.94 8.40 6.98
CA ASP A 163 15.39 9.76 6.81
C ASP A 163 14.48 10.18 7.99
N TRP A 164 13.97 9.23 8.79
CA TRP A 164 13.03 9.54 9.88
C TRP A 164 13.56 9.15 11.26
N GLY A 165 13.77 10.17 12.11
CA GLY A 165 14.29 10.04 13.47
C GLY A 165 13.51 9.08 14.39
N PRO A 166 12.16 9.08 14.42
CA PRO A 166 11.37 8.13 15.19
C PRO A 166 11.69 6.66 14.87
N MET A 167 12.08 6.35 13.63
CA MET A 167 12.42 4.99 13.22
C MET A 167 13.86 4.59 13.62
N ALA A 168 14.74 5.56 13.86
CA ALA A 168 16.09 5.31 14.39
C ALA A 168 16.07 4.99 15.90
N ARG A 169 15.10 5.52 16.66
CA ARG A 169 15.00 5.33 18.11
C ARG A 169 14.11 4.14 18.46
N SER A 170 14.54 3.30 19.40
CA SER A 170 13.78 2.10 19.81
C SER A 170 12.36 2.42 20.28
N GLY A 171 12.17 3.39 21.19
CA GLY A 171 10.85 3.72 21.76
C GLY A 171 9.75 3.97 20.70
N PRO A 172 9.85 5.02 19.86
CA PRO A 172 8.86 5.27 18.81
C PRO A 172 8.78 4.16 17.77
N ARG A 173 9.93 3.61 17.31
CA ARG A 173 9.94 2.51 16.34
C ARG A 173 9.17 1.28 16.85
N ASP A 174 9.41 0.88 18.09
CA ASP A 174 8.79 -0.30 18.67
C ASP A 174 7.28 -0.08 18.89
N ALA A 175 6.86 1.14 19.23
CA ALA A 175 5.45 1.50 19.35
C ALA A 175 4.73 1.58 17.99
N ILE A 176 5.40 2.04 16.93
CA ILE A 176 4.91 1.97 15.55
C ILE A 176 4.76 0.50 15.15
N ARG A 177 5.82 -0.29 15.33
CA ARG A 177 5.83 -1.72 14.99
C ARG A 177 4.73 -2.50 15.70
N ALA A 178 4.55 -2.28 17.00
CA ALA A 178 3.51 -2.95 17.79
C ALA A 178 2.11 -2.68 17.20
N TRP A 179 1.80 -1.40 16.92
CA TRP A 179 0.50 -1.04 16.36
C TRP A 179 0.29 -1.59 14.94
N VAL A 180 1.32 -1.58 14.08
CA VAL A 180 1.23 -2.15 12.72
C VAL A 180 1.04 -3.67 12.78
N ARG A 181 1.71 -4.35 13.71
CA ARG A 181 1.62 -5.81 13.86
C ARG A 181 0.24 -6.30 14.27
N GLU A 182 -0.55 -5.47 14.94
CA GLU A 182 -1.92 -5.76 15.35
C GLU A 182 -2.95 -5.68 14.20
N GLN A 183 -2.54 -5.25 13.01
CA GLN A 183 -3.46 -5.07 11.90
C GLN A 183 -3.81 -6.41 11.20
N PRO A 184 -5.01 -6.56 10.63
CA PRO A 184 -5.47 -7.83 10.06
C PRO A 184 -4.59 -8.40 8.94
N PHE A 185 -3.91 -7.53 8.18
CA PHE A 185 -2.98 -7.94 7.12
C PHE A 185 -1.64 -8.48 7.64
N CYS A 186 -1.37 -8.40 8.95
CA CYS A 186 -0.18 -9.02 9.55
C CYS A 186 -0.44 -10.40 10.12
N GLU A 187 -1.70 -10.86 10.12
CA GLU A 187 -2.04 -12.25 10.39
C GLU A 187 -1.62 -13.13 9.22
N ARG A 188 -1.05 -14.30 9.53
CA ARG A 188 -0.72 -15.29 8.51
C ARG A 188 -2.01 -15.87 7.93
N ILE A 189 -2.04 -16.03 6.61
CA ILE A 189 -3.13 -16.75 5.96
C ILE A 189 -3.00 -18.22 6.37
N THR A 190 -4.00 -18.74 7.08
CA THR A 190 -4.03 -20.15 7.44
C THR A 190 -4.35 -21.00 6.20
N ALA A 191 -3.86 -22.24 6.16
CA ALA A 191 -4.18 -23.18 5.08
C ALA A 191 -5.71 -23.36 4.89
N VAL A 192 -6.48 -23.25 5.99
CA VAL A 192 -7.94 -23.31 5.94
C VAL A 192 -8.52 -22.07 5.24
N ALA A 193 -8.05 -20.86 5.58
CA ALA A 193 -8.51 -19.63 4.94
C ALA A 193 -8.17 -19.62 3.44
N GLU A 194 -7.00 -20.13 3.06
CA GLU A 194 -6.60 -20.27 1.67
C GLU A 194 -7.51 -21.25 0.91
N ALA A 195 -7.78 -22.42 1.49
CA ALA A 195 -8.66 -23.44 0.87
C ALA A 195 -10.10 -22.95 0.68
N LEU A 196 -10.57 -22.01 1.49
CA LEU A 196 -11.91 -21.42 1.41
C LEU A 196 -12.00 -20.23 0.44
N ARG A 197 -10.89 -19.80 -0.16
CA ARG A 197 -10.88 -18.64 -1.08
C ARG A 197 -11.59 -19.00 -2.39
N PRO A 198 -12.60 -18.21 -2.83
CA PRO A 198 -13.27 -18.44 -4.10
C PRO A 198 -12.29 -18.36 -5.27
N LEU A 199 -12.29 -19.38 -6.14
CA LEU A 199 -11.48 -19.38 -7.35
C LEU A 199 -11.93 -18.26 -8.30
N ALA A 200 -10.97 -17.57 -8.91
CA ALA A 200 -11.25 -16.58 -9.93
C ALA A 200 -12.04 -17.24 -11.07
N ARG A 201 -13.10 -16.57 -11.54
CA ARG A 201 -13.86 -17.05 -12.69
C ARG A 201 -12.90 -17.16 -13.89
N PRO A 202 -12.80 -18.31 -14.56
CA PRO A 202 -11.89 -18.45 -15.70
C PRO A 202 -12.23 -17.43 -16.78
N HIS A 203 -11.22 -16.71 -17.25
CA HIS A 203 -11.36 -15.81 -18.38
C HIS A 203 -11.42 -16.66 -19.66
N GLY A 204 -12.56 -16.65 -20.36
CA GLY A 204 -12.64 -17.12 -21.74
C GLY A 204 -13.22 -18.50 -22.01
N THR A 205 -13.82 -19.20 -21.04
CA THR A 205 -14.64 -20.38 -21.40
C THR A 205 -16.05 -19.93 -21.72
N SER A 206 -16.36 -19.81 -23.02
CA SER A 206 -17.75 -19.70 -23.45
C SER A 206 -18.52 -20.87 -22.83
N PRO A 207 -19.69 -20.66 -22.18
CA PRO A 207 -20.49 -21.74 -21.60
C PRO A 207 -20.76 -22.88 -22.59
N ALA A 208 -20.82 -22.56 -23.89
CA ALA A 208 -20.98 -23.52 -24.98
C ALA A 208 -19.83 -24.54 -25.08
N LEU A 209 -18.59 -24.14 -24.76
CA LEU A 209 -17.42 -25.02 -24.87
C LEU A 209 -17.35 -26.02 -23.71
N VAL A 210 -17.85 -25.62 -22.52
CA VAL A 210 -17.93 -26.50 -21.35
C VAL A 210 -19.03 -27.55 -21.54
N LEU A 211 -20.17 -27.15 -22.12
CA LEU A 211 -21.30 -28.07 -22.36
C LEU A 211 -20.98 -29.12 -23.44
N ALA A 212 -20.28 -28.71 -24.52
CA ALA A 212 -19.87 -29.63 -25.59
C ALA A 212 -18.81 -30.66 -25.15
N ALA A 213 -18.01 -30.35 -24.11
CA ALA A 213 -17.02 -31.28 -23.55
C ALA A 213 -17.65 -32.34 -22.60
N LEU A 214 -18.90 -32.12 -22.17
CA LEU A 214 -19.62 -32.98 -21.24
C LEU A 214 -20.62 -33.92 -21.93
N GLU A 215 -20.82 -33.80 -23.24
CA GLU A 215 -21.64 -34.75 -23.99
C GLU A 215 -20.91 -36.11 -24.09
N PRO A 216 -21.54 -37.23 -23.68
CA PRO A 216 -20.95 -38.54 -23.85
C PRO A 216 -20.74 -38.82 -25.34
N ARG A 217 -19.51 -39.11 -25.75
CA ARG A 217 -19.22 -39.61 -27.10
C ARG A 217 -20.04 -40.88 -27.30
N GLY A 218 -21.07 -40.78 -28.14
CA GLY A 218 -21.98 -41.89 -28.44
C GLY A 218 -21.19 -43.13 -28.82
N ARG A 219 -21.49 -44.24 -28.12
CA ARG A 219 -20.99 -45.58 -28.46
C ARG A 219 -21.50 -45.94 -29.85
N ARG A 220 -20.59 -46.26 -30.77
CA ARG A 220 -20.90 -47.05 -31.96
C ARG A 220 -20.65 -48.52 -31.65
#